data_AF-A0A2A8H3V7-F1
#
_entry.id   AF-A0A2A8H3V7-F1
#
_cell.length_a   1.000
_cell.length_b   1.000
_cell.length_c   1.000
_cell.angle_alpha   90.00
_cell.angle_beta   90.00
_cell.angle_gamma   90.00
#
_symmetry.space_group_name_H-M   'P 1'
#
loop_
_entity.id
_entity.type
_entity.pdbx_description
1 polymer ?
#
loop_
_entity_poly.entity_id
_entity_poly.type
_entity_poly.pdbx_seq_one_letter_code
_entity_poly.pdbx_strand_id
1 'polypeptide(L)'
;MNVEQIVARMTEIRSLLEGDQEIDLATLETELRELHDKKSQIETRQRLLNEARSIHDGSATEIRTIETFNTDPQGEQRELGTDSLEYRHAFMNYVLRGEAIPTELRANAVTKTGDVGSVIPQTVLNQMIEKIEAVGMILPLVTRTAIKGGVSVPISSVKPVATWVAEGAGSDKQKK
;
A
#
# COMPACT_ATOMS: atom_id res chain seq x y z
N MET A 1 -13.27 8.98 -42.27
CA MET A 1 -11.81 8.94 -42.14
C MET A 1 -11.46 7.58 -41.56
N ASN A 2 -10.63 6.79 -42.24
CA ASN A 2 -10.19 5.50 -41.72
C ASN A 2 -9.10 5.69 -40.66
N VAL A 3 -8.87 4.69 -39.79
CA VAL A 3 -7.88 4.77 -38.71
C VAL A 3 -6.48 5.12 -39.24
N GLU A 4 -6.09 4.56 -40.39
CA GLU A 4 -4.81 4.85 -41.05
C GLU A 4 -4.67 6.33 -41.44
N GLN A 5 -5.74 6.95 -41.94
CA GLN A 5 -5.74 8.37 -42.30
C GLN A 5 -5.63 9.26 -41.05
N ILE A 6 -6.27 8.85 -39.94
CA ILE A 6 -6.20 9.57 -38.65
C ILE A 6 -4.76 9.53 -38.11
N VAL A 7 -4.11 8.37 -38.16
CA VAL A 7 -2.71 8.22 -37.73
C VAL A 7 -1.77 9.04 -38.64
N ALA A 8 -1.97 9.01 -39.95
CA ALA A 8 -1.20 9.82 -40.88
C ALA A 8 -1.32 11.33 -40.57
N ARG A 9 -2.54 11.81 -40.28
CA ARG A 9 -2.76 13.20 -39.90
C ARG A 9 -2.11 13.56 -38.55
N MET A 10 -2.16 12.66 -37.56
CA MET A 10 -1.43 12.85 -36.30
C MET A 10 0.08 12.93 -36.51
N THR A 11 0.65 12.14 -37.42
CA THR A 11 2.08 12.21 -37.74
C THR A 11 2.46 13.50 -38.47
N GLU A 12 1.58 14.02 -39.32
CA GLU A 12 1.76 15.35 -39.93
C GLU A 12 1.74 16.45 -38.86
N ILE A 13 0.76 16.45 -37.95
CA ILE A 13 0.68 17.40 -36.84
C ILE A 13 1.94 17.32 -35.98
N ARG A 14 2.43 16.11 -35.68
CA ARG A 14 3.70 15.92 -34.98
C ARG A 14 4.87 16.55 -35.74
N SER A 15 4.98 16.32 -37.05
CA SER A 15 6.05 16.93 -37.86
C SER A 15 5.95 18.45 -37.92
N LEU A 16 4.74 19.01 -37.89
CA LEU A 16 4.52 20.46 -37.80
C LEU A 16 4.97 21.01 -36.44
N LEU A 17 4.67 20.30 -35.35
CA LEU A 17 5.11 20.68 -34.00
C LEU A 17 6.63 20.54 -33.80
N GLU A 18 7.30 19.66 -34.53
CA GLU A 18 8.77 19.51 -34.51
C GLU A 18 9.49 20.62 -35.32
N GLY A 19 8.76 21.39 -36.15
CA GLY A 19 9.31 22.49 -36.94
C GLY A 19 9.37 23.82 -36.17
N ASP A 20 10.31 24.69 -36.55
CA ASP A 20 10.54 26.01 -35.93
C ASP A 20 9.58 27.11 -36.49
N GLN A 21 8.40 26.71 -36.96
CA GLN A 21 7.40 27.62 -37.52
C GLN A 21 6.49 28.17 -36.40
N GLU A 22 6.11 29.45 -36.53
CA GLU A 22 5.10 30.06 -35.67
C GLU A 22 3.72 29.50 -36.04
N ILE A 23 3.29 28.48 -35.31
CA ILE A 23 2.03 27.75 -35.56
C ILE A 23 1.03 28.04 -34.43
N ASP A 24 -0.25 28.11 -34.77
CA ASP A 24 -1.32 28.25 -33.79
C ASP A 24 -1.54 26.93 -33.02
N LEU A 25 -0.86 26.82 -31.88
CA LEU A 25 -0.90 25.64 -31.00
C LEU A 25 -2.32 25.29 -30.53
N ALA A 26 -3.21 26.27 -30.34
CA ALA A 26 -4.56 26.02 -29.86
C ALA A 26 -5.41 25.29 -30.93
N THR A 27 -5.22 25.64 -32.20
CA THR A 27 -5.91 24.95 -33.32
C THR A 27 -5.40 23.52 -33.49
N LEU A 28 -4.10 23.29 -33.35
CA LEU A 28 -3.53 21.95 -33.42
C LEU A 28 -3.93 21.07 -32.23
N GLU A 29 -4.01 21.63 -31.03
CA GLU A 29 -4.48 20.91 -29.84
C GLU A 29 -5.94 20.45 -30.03
N THR A 30 -6.81 21.35 -30.49
CA THR A 30 -8.22 21.02 -30.74
C THR A 30 -8.36 19.96 -31.85
N GLU A 31 -7.62 20.09 -32.95
CA GLU A 31 -7.60 19.08 -34.01
C GLU A 31 -7.09 17.72 -33.48
N LEU A 32 -6.00 17.71 -32.71
CA LEU A 32 -5.41 16.48 -32.16
C LEU A 32 -6.38 15.77 -31.20
N ARG A 33 -7.07 16.54 -30.36
CA ARG A 33 -8.08 16.01 -29.44
C ARG A 33 -9.26 15.39 -30.20
N GLU A 34 -9.79 16.08 -31.21
CA GLU A 34 -10.84 15.51 -32.06
C GLU A 34 -10.41 14.23 -32.78
N LEU A 35 -9.17 14.19 -33.29
CA LEU A 35 -8.63 13.01 -33.96
C LEU A 35 -8.47 11.84 -32.99
N HIS A 36 -8.05 12.11 -31.76
CA HIS A 36 -7.97 11.11 -30.70
C HIS A 36 -9.36 10.55 -30.35
N ASP A 37 -10.35 11.42 -30.16
CA ASP A 37 -11.72 11.02 -29.85
C ASP A 37 -12.33 10.17 -30.99
N LYS A 38 -12.11 10.59 -32.25
CA LYS A 38 -12.54 9.83 -33.44
C LYS A 38 -11.87 8.45 -33.49
N LYS A 39 -10.58 8.35 -33.18
CA LYS A 39 -9.86 7.07 -33.14
C LYS A 39 -10.46 6.14 -32.09
N SER A 40 -10.65 6.63 -30.86
CA SER A 40 -11.24 5.87 -29.75
C SER A 40 -12.65 5.36 -30.09
N GLN A 41 -13.50 6.19 -30.70
CA GLN A 41 -14.83 5.78 -31.15
C GLN A 41 -14.78 4.67 -32.21
N ILE A 42 -13.80 4.69 -33.12
CA ILE A 42 -13.65 3.65 -34.14
C ILE A 42 -13.16 2.34 -33.50
N GLU A 43 -12.19 2.39 -32.60
CA GLU A 43 -11.65 1.22 -31.91
C GLU A 43 -12.72 0.55 -31.04
N THR A 44 -13.46 1.34 -30.24
CA THR A 44 -14.59 0.83 -29.46
C THR A 44 -15.67 0.20 -30.34
N ARG A 45 -15.99 0.80 -31.49
CA ARG A 45 -16.91 0.23 -32.47
C ARG A 45 -16.38 -1.09 -33.05
N GLN A 46 -15.09 -1.18 -33.39
CA GLN A 46 -14.49 -2.41 -33.90
C GLN A 46 -14.49 -3.53 -32.85
N ARG A 47 -14.17 -3.21 -31.60
CA ARG A 47 -14.26 -4.14 -30.47
C ARG A 47 -15.68 -4.70 -30.33
N LEU A 48 -16.69 -3.82 -30.27
CA LEU A 48 -18.09 -4.21 -30.17
C LEU A 48 -18.57 -5.04 -31.38
N LEU A 49 -18.09 -4.73 -32.59
CA LEU A 49 -18.41 -5.53 -33.78
C LEU A 49 -17.79 -6.93 -33.71
N ASN A 50 -16.56 -7.05 -33.22
CA ASN A 50 -15.90 -8.35 -33.05
C ASN A 50 -16.58 -9.19 -31.96
N GLU A 51 -17.00 -8.56 -30.87
CA GLU A 51 -17.79 -9.20 -29.81
C GLU A 51 -19.18 -9.64 -30.32
N ALA A 52 -19.87 -8.79 -31.08
CA ALA A 52 -21.14 -9.15 -31.69
C ALA A 52 -20.99 -10.33 -32.69
N ARG A 53 -19.89 -10.38 -33.45
CA ARG A 53 -19.57 -11.50 -34.34
C ARG A 53 -19.29 -12.79 -33.57
N SER A 54 -18.51 -12.74 -32.49
CA SER A 54 -18.21 -13.95 -31.69
C SER A 54 -19.46 -14.48 -30.98
N ILE A 55 -20.40 -13.61 -30.59
CA ILE A 55 -21.73 -14.00 -30.09
C ILE A 55 -22.57 -14.66 -31.21
N HIS A 56 -22.56 -14.10 -32.42
CA HIS A 56 -23.33 -14.63 -33.55
C HIS A 56 -22.83 -16.01 -34.03
N ASP A 57 -21.51 -16.18 -34.14
CA ASP A 57 -20.88 -17.41 -34.66
C ASP A 57 -20.81 -18.54 -33.61
N GLY A 58 -21.35 -18.34 -32.41
CA GLY A 58 -21.46 -19.38 -31.37
C GLY A 58 -20.13 -19.83 -30.76
N SER A 59 -19.03 -19.09 -30.96
CA SER A 59 -17.70 -19.41 -30.41
C SER A 59 -17.40 -18.75 -29.06
N ALA A 60 -18.43 -18.23 -28.38
CA ALA A 60 -18.28 -17.44 -27.17
C ALA A 60 -17.94 -18.31 -25.96
N THR A 61 -16.66 -18.60 -25.75
CA THR A 61 -16.14 -18.81 -24.39
C THR A 61 -16.36 -17.49 -23.63
N GLU A 62 -17.15 -17.51 -22.55
CA GLU A 62 -17.33 -16.38 -21.64
C GLU A 62 -15.99 -15.95 -21.01
N ILE A 63 -15.15 -15.26 -21.76
CA ILE A 63 -14.05 -14.50 -21.19
C ILE A 63 -14.67 -13.15 -20.80
N ARG A 64 -15.14 -13.07 -19.55
CA ARG A 64 -15.50 -11.80 -18.93
C ARG A 64 -14.20 -11.03 -18.74
N THR A 65 -13.77 -10.30 -19.77
CA THR A 65 -12.69 -9.33 -19.66
C THR A 65 -13.22 -8.22 -18.77
N ILE A 66 -12.82 -8.24 -17.49
CA ILE A 66 -13.03 -7.13 -16.58
C ILE A 66 -12.17 -6.00 -17.14
N GLU A 67 -12.79 -5.06 -17.85
CA GLU A 67 -12.13 -3.81 -18.21
C GLU A 67 -11.96 -3.02 -16.91
N THR A 68 -10.84 -3.25 -16.23
CA THR A 68 -10.37 -2.38 -15.15
C THR A 68 -10.03 -1.04 -15.79
N PHE A 69 -11.02 -0.14 -15.82
CA PHE A 69 -10.80 1.26 -16.15
C PHE A 69 -9.99 1.85 -14.99
N ASN A 70 -8.72 2.18 -15.27
CA ASN A 70 -7.78 2.90 -14.40
C ASN A 70 -6.94 2.05 -13.41
N THR A 71 -6.12 1.15 -13.94
CA THR A 71 -4.81 0.89 -13.33
C THR A 71 -3.76 1.28 -14.34
N ASP A 72 -3.11 2.41 -14.14
CA ASP A 72 -1.86 2.76 -14.81
C ASP A 72 -0.83 1.65 -14.51
N PRO A 73 -0.44 0.80 -15.48
CA PRO A 73 0.53 -0.26 -15.23
C PRO A 73 1.96 0.29 -15.08
N GLN A 74 2.18 1.60 -15.27
CA GLN A 74 3.48 2.24 -15.05
C GLN A 74 3.68 2.80 -13.63
N GLY A 75 2.67 2.64 -12.76
CA GLY A 75 2.67 3.20 -11.41
C GLY A 75 2.74 2.18 -10.28
N GLU A 76 2.91 0.88 -10.55
CA GLU A 76 3.27 -0.05 -9.47
C GLU A 76 4.68 0.30 -9.01
N GLN A 77 4.78 1.22 -8.05
CA GLN A 77 5.87 1.23 -7.10
C GLN A 77 5.83 -0.12 -6.40
N ARG A 78 6.44 -1.13 -7.03
CA ARG A 78 6.75 -2.39 -6.36
C ARG A 78 7.60 -1.97 -5.19
N GLU A 79 7.00 -1.94 -4.00
CA GLU A 79 7.73 -1.63 -2.79
C GLU A 79 8.83 -2.67 -2.66
N LEU A 80 10.05 -2.26 -2.97
CA LEU A 80 11.18 -3.15 -3.02
C LEU A 80 11.56 -3.49 -1.57
N GLY A 81 11.34 -4.74 -1.16
CA GLY A 81 11.70 -5.21 0.17
C GLY A 81 10.64 -6.07 0.85
N THR A 82 10.72 -6.13 2.18
CA THR A 82 9.88 -6.97 3.05
C THR A 82 8.41 -6.58 3.08
N ASP A 83 8.05 -5.43 2.52
CA ASP A 83 6.66 -4.95 2.47
C ASP A 83 6.01 -5.13 1.08
N SER A 84 6.73 -5.69 0.11
CA SER A 84 6.16 -6.10 -1.17
C SER A 84 4.98 -7.07 -0.98
N LEU A 85 4.01 -7.01 -1.89
CA LEU A 85 2.90 -7.96 -1.93
C LEU A 85 3.41 -9.41 -2.05
N GLU A 86 4.42 -9.62 -2.89
CA GLU A 86 5.04 -10.94 -3.10
C GLU A 86 5.65 -11.50 -1.81
N TYR A 87 6.37 -10.67 -1.04
CA TYR A 87 6.93 -11.10 0.24
C TYR A 87 5.84 -11.37 1.28
N ARG A 88 4.77 -10.56 1.32
CA ARG A 88 3.62 -10.79 2.21
C ARG A 88 2.93 -12.13 1.93
N HIS A 89 2.72 -12.46 0.66
CA HIS A 89 2.14 -13.76 0.28
C HIS A 89 3.08 -14.92 0.60
N ALA A 90 4.38 -14.79 0.35
CA ALA A 90 5.36 -15.80 0.73
C ALA A 90 5.43 -15.99 2.25
N PHE A 91 5.38 -14.91 3.03
CA PHE A 91 5.33 -14.96 4.49
C PHE A 91 4.05 -15.64 5.00
N MET A 92 2.89 -15.38 4.37
CA MET A 92 1.64 -16.07 4.70
C MET A 92 1.76 -17.59 4.50
N ASN A 93 2.33 -18.03 3.37
CA ASN A 93 2.55 -19.45 3.10
C ASN A 93 3.57 -20.08 4.06
N TYR A 94 4.61 -19.33 4.45
CA TYR A 94 5.57 -19.76 5.48
C TYR A 94 4.88 -20.01 6.82
N VAL A 95 4.00 -19.09 7.27
CA VAL A 95 3.28 -19.25 8.55
C VAL A 95 2.25 -20.39 8.50
N LEU A 96 1.48 -20.49 7.41
CA LEU A 96 0.39 -21.48 7.30
C LEU A 96 0.89 -22.89 6.99
N ARG A 97 1.92 -23.02 6.14
CA ARG A 97 2.36 -24.30 5.56
C ARG A 97 3.82 -24.65 5.88
N GLY A 98 4.57 -23.74 6.49
CA GLY A 98 6.01 -23.93 6.73
C GLY A 98 6.87 -23.83 5.47
N GLU A 99 6.33 -23.31 4.37
CA GLU A 99 7.05 -23.22 3.09
C GLU A 99 8.15 -22.16 3.15
N ALA A 100 9.39 -22.52 2.79
CA ALA A 100 10.52 -21.60 2.86
C ALA A 100 10.33 -20.41 1.89
N ILE A 101 10.45 -19.18 2.42
CA ILE A 101 10.40 -17.96 1.60
C ILE A 101 11.55 -17.98 0.57
N PRO A 102 11.31 -17.66 -0.71
CA PRO A 102 12.36 -17.58 -1.72
C PRO A 102 13.50 -16.64 -1.31
N THR A 103 14.74 -17.03 -1.59
CA THR A 103 15.96 -16.27 -1.23
C THR A 103 16.01 -14.89 -1.88
N GLU A 104 15.49 -14.75 -3.10
CA GLU A 104 15.45 -13.48 -3.85
C GLU A 104 14.61 -12.40 -3.15
N LEU A 105 13.59 -12.83 -2.40
CA LEU A 105 12.70 -11.92 -1.67
C LEU A 105 13.24 -11.59 -0.27
N ARG A 106 14.26 -12.31 0.19
CA ARG A 106 14.92 -12.04 1.47
C ARG A 106 16.01 -10.99 1.26
N ALA A 107 15.74 -9.76 1.66
CA ALA A 107 16.70 -8.64 1.63
C ALA A 107 18.04 -8.91 2.35
N ASN A 108 18.15 -9.99 3.14
CA ASN A 108 19.33 -10.35 3.94
C ASN A 108 19.71 -11.85 3.81
N ALA A 109 19.82 -12.39 2.60
CA ALA A 109 20.35 -13.74 2.37
C ALA A 109 21.84 -13.94 2.77
N VAL A 110 22.50 -12.93 3.35
CA VAL A 110 23.96 -12.91 3.63
C VAL A 110 24.30 -13.21 5.10
N THR A 111 23.31 -13.53 5.95
CA THR A 111 23.61 -13.91 7.34
C THR A 111 24.03 -15.39 7.40
N LYS A 112 25.30 -15.64 7.77
CA LYS A 112 25.92 -16.98 7.85
C LYS A 112 25.33 -17.91 8.92
N THR A 113 24.37 -17.45 9.70
CA THR A 113 23.74 -18.20 10.79
C THR A 113 22.36 -18.67 10.36
N GLY A 114 22.16 -19.99 10.27
CA GLY A 114 20.92 -20.61 9.79
C GLY A 114 19.70 -20.50 10.72
N ASP A 115 19.84 -19.82 11.86
CA ASP A 115 18.79 -19.69 12.90
C ASP A 115 17.94 -18.42 12.78
N VAL A 116 18.16 -17.58 11.78
CA VAL A 116 17.34 -16.37 11.60
C VAL A 116 16.03 -16.77 10.92
N GLY A 117 14.96 -16.87 11.71
CA GLY A 117 13.59 -16.99 11.20
C GLY A 117 13.25 -15.87 10.21
N SER A 118 12.22 -16.07 9.37
CA SER A 118 11.80 -15.05 8.40
C SER A 118 11.43 -13.73 9.08
N VAL A 119 11.87 -12.60 8.51
CA VAL A 119 11.48 -11.25 8.96
C VAL A 119 9.98 -11.05 8.75
N ILE A 120 9.28 -10.51 9.75
CA ILE A 120 7.85 -10.20 9.66
C ILE A 120 7.71 -8.89 8.86
N PRO A 121 6.84 -8.83 7.83
CA PRO A 121 6.53 -7.60 7.11
C PRO A 121 6.02 -6.50 8.05
N GLN A 122 6.43 -5.25 7.83
CA GLN A 122 6.03 -4.14 8.71
C GLN A 122 4.52 -3.87 8.66
N THR A 123 3.88 -3.98 7.48
CA THR A 123 2.42 -3.91 7.36
C THR A 123 1.68 -4.95 8.22
N VAL A 124 2.16 -6.20 8.21
CA VAL A 124 1.56 -7.27 9.02
C VAL A 124 1.77 -7.01 10.50
N LEU A 125 2.96 -6.54 10.90
CA LEU A 125 3.27 -6.18 12.27
C LEU A 125 2.34 -5.06 12.78
N ASN A 126 2.11 -4.02 11.97
CA ASN A 126 1.20 -2.93 12.33
C ASN A 126 -0.24 -3.44 12.50
N GLN A 127 -0.74 -4.31 11.61
CA GLN A 127 -2.06 -4.92 11.75
C GLN A 127 -2.18 -5.79 13.01
N MET A 128 -1.10 -6.49 13.40
CA MET A 128 -1.08 -7.25 14.64
C MET A 128 -1.19 -6.32 15.85
N ILE A 129 -0.46 -5.19 15.85
CA ILE A 129 -0.54 -4.18 16.91
C ILE A 129 -1.97 -3.64 17.01
N GLU A 130 -2.56 -3.23 15.88
CA GLU A 130 -3.94 -2.72 15.84
C GLU A 130 -4.94 -3.73 16.41
N LYS A 131 -4.83 -5.01 16.02
CA LYS A 131 -5.73 -6.05 16.54
C LYS A 131 -5.51 -6.32 18.03
N ILE A 132 -4.27 -6.32 18.49
CA ILE A 132 -3.96 -6.49 19.93
C ILE A 132 -4.53 -5.32 20.74
N GLU A 133 -4.41 -4.09 20.25
CA GLU A 133 -4.99 -2.90 20.88
C GLU A 133 -6.52 -2.93 20.88
N ALA A 134 -7.15 -3.39 19.79
CA ALA A 134 -8.61 -3.47 19.68
C ALA A 134 -9.22 -4.55 20.60
N VAL A 135 -8.61 -5.74 20.68
CA VAL A 135 -9.11 -6.82 21.54
C VAL A 135 -8.75 -6.57 23.01
N GLY A 136 -7.55 -6.03 23.26
CA GLY A 136 -7.06 -5.67 24.57
C GLY A 136 -7.35 -4.21 24.91
N MET A 137 -8.61 -3.86 25.18
CA MET A 137 -9.01 -2.50 25.64
C MET A 137 -8.37 -2.06 26.98
N ILE A 138 -7.39 -2.78 27.49
CA ILE A 138 -6.63 -2.41 28.69
C ILE A 138 -5.51 -1.42 28.38
N LEU A 139 -4.92 -1.45 27.18
CA LEU A 139 -3.79 -0.59 26.79
C LEU A 139 -4.10 0.92 26.83
N PRO A 140 -5.29 1.41 26.42
CA PRO A 140 -5.64 2.83 26.60
C PRO A 140 -5.99 3.21 28.05
N LEU A 141 -6.27 2.23 28.92
CA LEU A 141 -6.64 2.46 30.32
C LEU A 141 -5.43 2.53 31.27
N VAL A 142 -4.23 2.20 30.77
CA VAL A 142 -2.99 2.18 31.56
C VAL A 142 -1.99 3.18 31.02
N THR A 143 -1.24 3.80 31.92
CA THR A 143 -0.17 4.73 31.54
C THR A 143 1.04 3.96 31.02
N ARG A 144 1.38 4.15 29.75
CA ARG A 144 2.55 3.51 29.12
C ARG A 144 3.83 4.22 29.56
N THR A 145 4.76 3.47 30.16
CA THR A 145 6.10 3.97 30.51
C THR A 145 7.18 3.18 29.80
N ALA A 146 8.09 3.86 29.09
CA ALA A 146 9.23 3.23 28.39
C ALA A 146 10.39 2.89 29.35
N ILE A 147 10.08 2.21 30.46
CA ILE A 147 11.07 1.79 31.46
C ILE A 147 11.59 0.42 31.06
N LYS A 148 12.92 0.24 31.06
CA LYS A 148 13.54 -1.06 30.77
C LYS A 148 13.13 -2.09 31.83
N GLY A 149 12.86 -3.32 31.40
CA GLY A 149 12.56 -4.42 32.32
C GLY A 149 13.68 -4.63 33.35
N GLY A 150 13.30 -4.97 34.59
CA GLY A 150 14.24 -5.16 35.70
C GLY A 150 14.52 -3.92 36.56
N VAL A 151 13.90 -2.78 36.25
CA VAL A 151 13.99 -1.57 37.09
C VAL A 151 12.78 -1.49 38.03
N SER A 152 13.05 -1.32 39.33
CA SER A 152 12.00 -1.10 40.33
C SER A 152 11.56 0.38 40.33
N VAL A 153 10.27 0.63 40.13
CA VAL A 153 9.70 1.98 40.17
C VAL A 153 9.26 2.28 41.61
N PRO A 154 9.83 3.30 42.28
CA PRO A 154 9.44 3.63 43.64
C PRO A 154 8.03 4.25 43.65
N ILE A 155 7.04 3.48 44.10
CA ILE A 155 5.71 4.00 44.37
C ILE A 155 5.71 4.77 45.71
N SER A 156 4.96 5.86 45.81
CA SER A 156 4.66 6.51 47.10
C SER A 156 3.28 6.07 47.55
N SER A 157 3.19 5.07 48.43
CA SER A 157 1.93 4.57 49.00
C SER A 157 1.62 5.16 50.38
N VAL A 158 2.32 6.21 50.81
CA VAL A 158 2.15 6.74 52.17
C VAL A 158 0.85 7.53 52.27
N LYS A 159 -0.09 7.00 53.04
CA LYS A 159 -1.25 7.73 53.54
C LYS A 159 -0.97 8.14 54.99
N PRO A 160 -0.47 9.35 55.25
CA PRO A 160 -0.17 9.77 56.62
C PRO A 160 -1.46 9.85 57.44
N VAL A 161 -1.45 9.27 58.63
CA VAL A 161 -2.56 9.37 59.58
C VAL A 161 -2.24 10.50 60.56
N ALA A 162 -3.09 11.51 60.61
CA ALA A 162 -2.93 12.61 61.56
C ALA A 162 -3.31 12.13 62.97
N THR A 163 -2.38 12.26 63.92
CA THR A 163 -2.60 11.98 65.34
C THR A 163 -2.41 13.27 66.12
N TRP A 164 -3.37 13.61 66.99
CA TRP A 164 -3.23 14.74 67.89
C TRP A 164 -2.19 14.43 68.97
N VAL A 165 -1.29 15.39 69.25
CA VAL A 165 -0.25 15.26 70.26
C VAL A 165 -0.35 16.42 71.25
N ALA A 166 -0.04 16.17 72.52
CA ALA A 166 -0.05 17.18 73.58
C ALA A 166 1.08 18.22 73.42
N GLU A 167 0.89 19.42 73.96
CA GLU A 167 1.84 20.53 73.86
C GLU A 167 3.21 20.15 74.48
N GLY A 168 4.26 20.19 73.67
CA GLY A 168 5.63 19.84 74.05
C GLY A 168 6.10 18.42 73.67
N ALA A 169 5.23 17.54 73.17
CA ALA A 169 5.62 16.22 72.66
C ALA A 169 5.78 16.24 71.13
N GLY A 170 6.91 15.71 70.64
CA GLY A 170 7.15 15.58 69.20
C GLY A 170 6.30 14.48 68.57
N SER A 171 5.81 14.69 67.35
CA SER A 171 5.15 13.63 66.57
C SER A 171 6.19 12.67 66.00
N ASP A 172 5.96 11.37 66.14
CA ASP A 172 6.81 10.35 65.52
C ASP A 172 6.77 10.45 63.99
N LYS A 173 7.93 10.26 63.36
CA LYS A 173 8.07 10.29 61.90
C LYS A 173 7.37 9.09 61.29
N GLN A 174 6.29 9.33 60.56
CA GLN A 174 5.65 8.28 59.77
C GLN A 174 6.57 7.91 58.61
N LYS A 175 7.08 6.68 58.65
CA LYS A 175 7.98 6.14 57.62
C LYS A 175 7.18 5.72 56.38
N LYS A 176 7.85 5.81 55.23
CA LYS A 176 7.32 5.37 53.94
C LYS A 176 7.24 3.85 53.85
#